data_AF-A0A355QDL7-F1
#
_entry.id   AF-A0A355QDL7-F1
#
_cell.length_a   1.000
_cell.length_b   1.000
_cell.length_c   1.000
_cell.angle_alpha   90.00
_cell.angle_beta   90.00
_cell.angle_gamma   90.00
#
_symmetry.space_group_name_H-M   'P 1'
#
loop_
_entity.id
_entity.type
_entity.pdbx_description
1 polymer ?
#
loop_
_entity_poly.entity_id
_entity_poly.type
_entity_poly.pdbx_seq_one_letter_code
_entity_poly.pdbx_strand_id
1 'polypeptide(L)'
;QVLRELEKAMPPRVMVSTDIGNINSVANSYLRFEEPRSFFAAMSWGNCGYALPTIIGAKAAAPDRPAVSYAGDGAWAMSMVEVMTAVRHHIPVTAIVFHNRQWGAEKKNQVDFYGRRFVAGELEGGEDYSEIARAMGAEGVRVDQLEDVGPALRAAIDAQMNDGKTTVLEIMCTKELGDPFRKDALSRPVRNLEKFTDYV
;
A
#
# COMPACT_ATOMS: atom_id res chain seq x y z
N GLN A 1 -12.68 -5.81 -4.76
CA GLN A 1 -12.92 -7.15 -4.16
C GLN A 1 -11.82 -7.53 -3.19
N VAL A 2 -10.54 -7.50 -3.60
CA VAL A 2 -9.37 -7.76 -2.72
C VAL A 2 -9.47 -7.04 -1.37
N LEU A 3 -9.70 -5.72 -1.36
CA LEU A 3 -9.81 -4.93 -0.12
C LEU A 3 -10.90 -5.44 0.85
N ARG A 4 -12.00 -6.02 0.32
CA ARG A 4 -13.07 -6.60 1.14
C ARG A 4 -12.62 -7.91 1.79
N GLU A 5 -11.88 -8.74 1.06
CA GLU A 5 -11.33 -9.98 1.62
C GLU A 5 -10.23 -9.70 2.65
N LEU A 6 -9.40 -8.68 2.42
CA LEU A 6 -8.45 -8.19 3.42
C LEU A 6 -9.16 -7.68 4.68
N GLU A 7 -10.19 -6.84 4.54
CA GLU A 7 -10.99 -6.35 5.69
C GLU A 7 -11.56 -7.50 6.53
N LYS A 8 -12.13 -8.54 5.89
CA LYS A 8 -12.68 -9.71 6.60
C LYS A 8 -11.61 -10.56 7.29
N ALA A 9 -10.37 -10.51 6.81
CA ALA A 9 -9.26 -11.32 7.32
C ALA A 9 -8.39 -10.57 8.33
N MET A 10 -8.55 -9.25 8.48
CA MET A 10 -7.79 -8.45 9.43
C MET A 10 -8.05 -8.90 10.88
N PRO A 11 -6.99 -9.10 11.68
CA PRO A 11 -7.12 -9.44 13.08
C PRO A 11 -7.46 -8.19 13.91
N PRO A 12 -7.93 -8.36 15.15
CA PRO A 12 -8.08 -7.25 16.09
C PRO A 12 -6.73 -6.55 16.34
N ARG A 13 -6.79 -5.28 16.77
CA ARG A 13 -5.62 -4.46 17.13
C ARG A 13 -4.55 -4.24 16.04
N VAL A 14 -4.79 -4.63 14.80
CA VAL A 14 -3.84 -4.48 13.69
C VAL A 14 -3.44 -3.01 13.45
N MET A 15 -2.16 -2.80 13.19
CA MET A 15 -1.61 -1.55 12.66
C MET A 15 -1.49 -1.66 11.14
N VAL A 16 -1.97 -0.65 10.42
CA VAL A 16 -1.87 -0.59 8.96
C VAL A 16 -1.23 0.71 8.54
N SER A 17 -0.20 0.62 7.69
CA SER A 17 0.30 1.75 6.92
C SER A 17 -0.17 1.67 5.48
N THR A 18 -0.47 2.80 4.86
CA THR A 18 -0.83 2.89 3.45
C THR A 18 0.10 3.84 2.71
N ASP A 19 0.54 3.38 1.54
CA ASP A 19 1.28 4.20 0.58
C ASP A 19 0.32 5.13 -0.20
N ILE A 20 0.81 5.74 -1.27
CA ILE A 20 0.01 6.61 -2.14
C ILE A 20 -0.34 5.91 -3.45
N GLY A 21 -1.56 6.15 -3.91
CA GLY A 21 -2.07 5.61 -5.17
C GLY A 21 -3.56 5.32 -5.08
N ASN A 22 -4.13 4.83 -6.19
CA ASN A 22 -5.55 4.53 -6.30
C ASN A 22 -5.99 3.49 -5.27
N ILE A 23 -5.29 2.35 -5.21
CA ILE A 23 -5.68 1.25 -4.33
C ILE A 23 -5.61 1.65 -2.86
N ASN A 24 -4.56 2.39 -2.47
CA ASN A 24 -4.36 2.86 -1.11
C ASN A 24 -5.39 3.91 -0.68
N SER A 25 -5.76 4.80 -1.58
CA SER A 25 -6.82 5.79 -1.32
C SER A 25 -8.18 5.11 -1.12
N VAL A 26 -8.48 4.09 -1.92
CA VAL A 26 -9.71 3.29 -1.78
C VAL A 26 -9.66 2.41 -0.53
N ALA A 27 -8.50 1.89 -0.13
CA ALA A 27 -8.32 1.07 1.06
C ALA A 27 -8.81 1.76 2.34
N ASN A 28 -8.66 3.09 2.42
CA ASN A 28 -9.12 3.88 3.58
C ASN A 28 -10.62 3.68 3.89
N SER A 29 -11.44 3.40 2.87
CA SER A 29 -12.88 3.12 3.06
C SER A 29 -13.17 1.73 3.64
N TYR A 30 -12.21 0.81 3.61
CA TYR A 30 -12.34 -0.57 4.09
C TYR A 30 -11.62 -0.81 5.43
N LEU A 31 -10.62 0.00 5.76
CA LEU A 31 -9.88 -0.15 7.01
C LEU A 31 -10.77 0.22 8.22
N ARG A 32 -10.75 -0.63 9.24
CA ARG A 32 -11.48 -0.47 10.51
C ARG A 32 -10.52 -0.74 11.65
N PHE A 33 -10.53 0.12 12.65
CA PHE A 33 -9.60 0.05 13.78
C PHE A 33 -10.35 0.18 15.10
N GLU A 34 -9.93 -0.62 16.08
CA GLU A 34 -10.55 -0.69 17.41
C GLU A 34 -9.84 0.23 18.41
N GLU A 35 -8.61 0.64 18.13
CA GLU A 35 -7.79 1.47 19.02
C GLU A 35 -7.03 2.58 18.26
N PRO A 36 -6.70 3.71 18.94
CA PRO A 36 -5.87 4.77 18.37
C PRO A 36 -4.49 4.28 17.92
N ARG A 37 -3.81 5.05 17.07
CA ARG A 37 -2.46 4.73 16.55
C ARG A 37 -2.41 3.37 15.82
N SER A 38 -3.43 3.12 15.03
CA SER A 38 -3.55 1.90 14.21
C SER A 38 -3.48 2.19 12.71
N PHE A 39 -3.51 3.47 12.32
CA PHE A 39 -3.48 3.87 10.92
C PHE A 39 -2.40 4.91 10.65
N PHE A 40 -1.54 4.61 9.66
CA PHE A 40 -0.42 5.44 9.27
C PHE A 40 -0.47 5.71 7.76
N ALA A 41 -1.03 6.86 7.37
CA ALA A 41 -1.10 7.27 5.97
C ALA A 41 0.05 8.23 5.62
N ALA A 42 0.49 8.22 4.36
CA ALA A 42 1.43 9.21 3.83
C ALA A 42 0.87 10.65 3.79
N MET A 43 -0.45 10.80 4.02
CA MET A 43 -1.16 12.09 4.20
C MET A 43 -0.82 13.11 3.11
N SER A 44 -0.73 14.40 3.46
CA SER A 44 -0.71 15.52 2.51
C SER A 44 0.58 15.67 1.70
N TRP A 45 1.70 15.08 2.12
CA TRP A 45 2.96 15.15 1.36
C TRP A 45 2.92 14.22 0.15
N GLY A 46 2.19 13.11 0.23
CA GLY A 46 1.91 12.27 -0.93
C GLY A 46 3.13 11.51 -1.48
N ASN A 47 4.15 11.21 -0.66
CA ASN A 47 5.33 10.48 -1.13
C ASN A 47 5.04 8.99 -1.35
N CYS A 48 5.53 8.47 -2.47
CA CYS A 48 5.60 7.04 -2.73
C CYS A 48 6.72 6.38 -1.89
N GLY A 49 6.52 5.12 -1.50
CA GLY A 49 7.49 4.33 -0.73
C GLY A 49 7.39 4.53 0.79
N TYR A 50 6.35 5.21 1.28
CA TYR A 50 6.12 5.51 2.69
C TYR A 50 5.76 4.28 3.54
N ALA A 51 4.96 3.35 3.00
CA ALA A 51 4.24 2.39 3.81
C ALA A 51 5.16 1.40 4.55
N LEU A 52 6.07 0.75 3.83
CA LEU A 52 6.93 -0.29 4.40
C LEU A 52 7.86 0.25 5.52
N PRO A 53 8.65 1.32 5.32
CA PRO A 53 9.49 1.86 6.39
C PRO A 53 8.66 2.28 7.62
N THR A 54 7.47 2.86 7.39
CA THR A 54 6.59 3.31 8.46
C THR A 54 6.07 2.15 9.30
N ILE A 55 5.62 1.06 8.67
CA ILE A 55 5.11 -0.08 9.43
C ILE A 55 6.20 -0.82 10.20
N ILE A 56 7.43 -0.86 9.66
CA ILE A 56 8.60 -1.39 10.36
C ILE A 56 8.84 -0.60 11.64
N GLY A 57 8.83 0.74 11.55
CA GLY A 57 8.96 1.61 12.74
C GLY A 57 7.82 1.41 13.75
N ALA A 58 6.57 1.30 13.29
CA ALA A 58 5.43 1.04 14.15
C ALA A 58 5.52 -0.32 14.85
N LYS A 59 5.93 -1.37 14.13
CA LYS A 59 6.15 -2.71 14.69
C LYS A 59 7.26 -2.72 15.72
N ALA A 60 8.36 -2.00 15.48
CA ALA A 60 9.45 -1.85 16.44
C ALA A 60 8.97 -1.19 17.75
N ALA A 61 8.04 -0.22 17.67
CA ALA A 61 7.48 0.46 18.82
C ALA A 61 6.38 -0.33 19.55
N ALA A 62 5.67 -1.22 18.85
CA ALA A 62 4.59 -2.05 19.38
C ALA A 62 4.69 -3.50 18.86
N PRO A 63 5.67 -4.28 19.37
CA PRO A 63 5.99 -5.61 18.84
C PRO A 63 4.87 -6.64 19.04
N ASP A 64 4.00 -6.43 20.03
CA ASP A 64 2.85 -7.30 20.36
C ASP A 64 1.67 -7.15 19.39
N ARG A 65 1.71 -6.17 18.49
CA ARG A 65 0.60 -5.86 17.57
C ARG A 65 0.89 -6.38 16.15
N PRO A 66 -0.09 -6.96 15.45
CA PRO A 66 0.03 -7.26 14.02
C PRO A 66 0.27 -5.97 13.22
N ALA A 67 1.20 -6.00 12.27
CA ALA A 67 1.61 -4.84 11.51
C ALA A 67 1.63 -5.13 10.01
N VAL A 68 0.87 -4.35 9.23
CA VAL A 68 0.64 -4.58 7.79
C VAL A 68 0.91 -3.29 6.99
N SER A 69 1.64 -3.38 5.88
CA SER A 69 1.79 -2.26 4.93
C SER A 69 1.08 -2.53 3.62
N TYR A 70 0.39 -1.54 3.08
CA TYR A 70 -0.24 -1.59 1.76
C TYR A 70 0.51 -0.70 0.79
N ALA A 71 0.91 -1.22 -0.36
CA ALA A 71 1.49 -0.44 -1.45
C ALA A 71 1.05 -0.96 -2.81
N GLY A 72 0.87 -0.08 -3.79
CA GLY A 72 0.87 -0.50 -5.20
C GLY A 72 2.30 -0.84 -5.66
N ASP A 73 2.42 -1.70 -6.66
CA ASP A 73 3.71 -2.12 -7.26
C ASP A 73 4.69 -0.98 -7.59
N GLY A 74 4.21 0.11 -8.20
CA GLY A 74 5.05 1.27 -8.52
C GLY A 74 5.65 1.94 -7.28
N ALA A 75 4.85 2.14 -6.23
CA ALA A 75 5.31 2.73 -4.99
C ALA A 75 6.17 1.77 -4.16
N TRP A 76 5.83 0.47 -4.19
CA TRP A 76 6.56 -0.60 -3.53
C TRP A 76 8.03 -0.63 -3.94
N ALA A 77 8.31 -0.52 -5.25
CA ALA A 77 9.66 -0.55 -5.79
C ALA A 77 10.58 0.54 -5.21
N MET A 78 10.03 1.64 -4.66
CA MET A 78 10.83 2.72 -4.07
C MET A 78 11.43 2.39 -2.70
N SER A 79 10.79 1.50 -1.94
CA SER A 79 11.24 1.16 -0.58
C SER A 79 11.30 -0.33 -0.26
N MET A 80 11.04 -1.22 -1.24
CA MET A 80 11.08 -2.68 -1.05
C MET A 80 12.39 -3.20 -0.46
N VAL A 81 13.51 -2.49 -0.64
CA VAL A 81 14.81 -2.85 -0.06
C VAL A 81 14.79 -2.89 1.48
N GLU A 82 13.83 -2.20 2.13
CA GLU A 82 13.64 -2.24 3.58
C GLU A 82 13.11 -3.59 4.09
N VAL A 83 12.71 -4.51 3.21
CA VAL A 83 12.51 -5.92 3.58
C VAL A 83 13.78 -6.48 4.22
N MET A 84 14.96 -6.14 3.69
CA MET A 84 16.23 -6.56 4.28
C MET A 84 16.47 -5.96 5.67
N THR A 85 15.94 -4.76 5.94
CA THR A 85 15.99 -4.15 7.28
C THR A 85 15.11 -4.93 8.25
N ALA A 86 13.86 -5.22 7.87
CA ALA A 86 12.94 -6.02 8.67
C ALA A 86 13.54 -7.41 9.00
N VAL A 87 14.13 -8.08 8.01
CA VAL A 87 14.80 -9.38 8.18
C VAL A 87 16.04 -9.26 9.07
N ARG A 88 16.97 -8.35 8.76
CA ARG A 88 18.23 -8.17 9.52
C ARG A 88 17.98 -7.88 10.99
N HIS A 89 16.98 -7.05 11.28
CA HIS A 89 16.68 -6.60 12.64
C HIS A 89 15.56 -7.40 13.32
N HIS A 90 15.05 -8.46 12.68
CA HIS A 90 14.03 -9.34 13.24
C HIS A 90 12.77 -8.54 13.65
N ILE A 91 12.33 -7.63 12.77
CA ILE A 91 11.13 -6.80 12.96
C ILE A 91 10.05 -7.32 12.00
N PRO A 92 9.26 -8.34 12.40
CA PRO A 92 8.38 -9.04 11.48
C PRO A 92 7.18 -8.18 11.08
N VAL A 93 7.04 -7.95 9.78
CA VAL A 93 5.90 -7.22 9.19
C VAL A 93 5.29 -8.02 8.04
N THR A 94 4.01 -7.77 7.74
CA THR A 94 3.36 -8.31 6.55
C THR A 94 3.18 -7.18 5.53
N ALA A 95 3.88 -7.24 4.41
CA ALA A 95 3.72 -6.28 3.32
C ALA A 95 2.77 -6.82 2.26
N ILE A 96 1.79 -6.02 1.84
CA ILE A 96 0.88 -6.32 0.75
C ILE A 96 1.21 -5.42 -0.44
N VAL A 97 1.54 -6.06 -1.56
CA VAL A 97 1.81 -5.41 -2.83
C VAL A 97 0.64 -5.66 -3.77
N PHE A 98 -0.11 -4.60 -4.08
CA PHE A 98 -1.17 -4.66 -5.07
C PHE A 98 -0.56 -4.49 -6.46
N HIS A 99 -0.40 -5.61 -7.18
CA HIS A 99 0.33 -5.65 -8.44
C HIS A 99 -0.66 -5.58 -9.61
N ASN A 100 -0.75 -4.42 -10.27
CA ASN A 100 -1.61 -4.17 -11.44
C ASN A 100 -0.84 -3.72 -12.68
N ARG A 101 0.50 -3.62 -12.58
CA ARG A 101 1.48 -3.26 -13.61
C ARG A 101 1.29 -1.84 -14.12
N GLN A 102 0.94 -0.89 -13.25
CA GLN A 102 0.71 0.49 -13.67
C GLN A 102 0.71 1.52 -12.55
N TRP A 103 1.12 2.73 -12.91
CA TRP A 103 0.82 3.94 -12.16
C TRP A 103 -0.65 4.35 -12.34
N GLY A 104 -1.56 3.61 -11.69
CA GLY A 104 -3.00 3.78 -11.88
C GLY A 104 -3.53 5.18 -11.53
N ALA A 105 -2.98 5.83 -10.51
CA ALA A 105 -3.35 7.20 -10.14
C ALA A 105 -2.99 8.20 -11.24
N GLU A 106 -1.76 8.10 -11.77
CA GLU A 106 -1.31 8.98 -12.85
C GLU A 106 -2.04 8.71 -14.16
N LYS A 107 -2.33 7.43 -14.46
CA LYS A 107 -3.19 7.08 -15.59
C LYS A 107 -4.59 7.68 -15.46
N LYS A 108 -5.18 7.70 -14.26
CA LYS A 108 -6.49 8.32 -14.06
C LYS A 108 -6.44 9.83 -14.29
N ASN A 109 -5.39 10.51 -13.82
CA ASN A 109 -5.16 11.92 -14.13
C ASN A 109 -5.04 12.16 -15.65
N GLN A 110 -4.40 11.26 -16.38
CA GLN A 110 -4.29 11.32 -17.85
C GLN A 110 -5.64 11.15 -18.55
N VAL A 111 -6.55 10.33 -18.01
CA VAL A 111 -7.93 10.22 -18.48
C VAL A 111 -8.68 11.54 -18.26
N ASP A 112 -8.64 12.07 -17.04
CA ASP A 112 -9.49 13.19 -16.62
C ASP A 112 -9.03 14.54 -17.17
N PHE A 113 -7.71 14.75 -17.28
CA PHE A 113 -7.14 16.07 -17.56
C PHE A 113 -6.35 16.16 -18.87
N TYR A 114 -6.00 15.03 -19.50
CA TYR A 114 -5.09 15.00 -20.64
C TYR A 114 -5.63 14.21 -21.84
N GLY A 115 -6.96 14.06 -21.93
CA GLY A 115 -7.62 13.46 -23.10
C GLY A 115 -7.23 12.01 -23.35
N ARG A 116 -6.92 11.26 -22.28
CA ARG A 116 -6.49 9.84 -22.34
C ARG A 116 -5.16 9.63 -23.08
N ARG A 117 -4.30 10.67 -23.13
CA ARG A 117 -2.93 10.53 -23.65
C ARG A 117 -2.06 9.86 -22.59
N PHE A 118 -1.91 8.54 -22.71
CA PHE A 118 -1.13 7.75 -21.78
C PHE A 118 0.37 7.91 -21.99
N VAL A 119 1.11 8.24 -20.93
CA VAL A 119 2.58 8.39 -20.95
C VAL A 119 3.15 7.89 -19.63
N ALA A 120 4.16 7.02 -19.70
CA ALA A 120 4.93 6.52 -18.55
C ALA A 120 4.07 5.94 -17.40
N GLY A 121 2.91 5.35 -17.74
CA GLY A 121 1.97 4.80 -16.76
C GLY A 121 1.96 3.28 -16.71
N GLU A 122 2.61 2.61 -17.67
CA GLU A 122 2.73 1.17 -17.79
C GLU A 122 3.98 0.68 -17.05
N LEU A 123 3.79 -0.31 -16.18
CA LEU A 123 4.86 -1.00 -15.45
C LEU A 123 4.87 -2.48 -15.82
N GLU A 124 4.62 -2.79 -17.09
CA GLU A 124 4.71 -4.17 -17.56
C GLU A 124 6.17 -4.59 -17.58
N GLY A 125 6.53 -5.45 -16.64
CA GLY A 125 7.74 -6.24 -16.65
C GLY A 125 7.46 -7.63 -16.09
N GLY A 126 8.50 -8.46 -16.09
CA GLY A 126 8.44 -9.82 -15.53
C GLY A 126 8.66 -9.84 -14.03
N GLU A 127 8.39 -8.76 -13.31
CA GLU A 127 8.63 -8.69 -11.87
C GLU A 127 7.74 -9.69 -11.12
N ASP A 128 8.34 -10.35 -10.16
CA ASP A 128 7.65 -11.17 -9.17
C ASP A 128 8.17 -10.74 -7.79
N TYR A 129 7.37 -9.92 -7.11
CA TYR A 129 7.77 -9.36 -5.83
C TYR A 129 7.81 -10.41 -4.72
N SER A 130 7.10 -11.52 -4.89
CA SER A 130 7.19 -12.66 -3.98
C SER A 130 8.56 -13.35 -4.06
N GLU A 131 9.09 -13.58 -5.26
CA GLU A 131 10.43 -14.16 -5.43
C GLU A 131 11.54 -13.18 -5.02
N ILE A 132 11.38 -11.88 -5.29
CA ILE A 132 12.31 -10.84 -4.81
C ILE A 132 12.35 -10.84 -3.26
N ALA A 133 11.21 -10.97 -2.59
CA ALA A 133 11.16 -11.04 -1.13
C ALA A 133 11.93 -12.24 -0.58
N ARG A 134 11.81 -13.41 -1.22
CA ARG A 134 12.59 -14.61 -0.87
C ARG A 134 14.08 -14.38 -1.04
N ALA A 135 14.49 -13.73 -2.12
CA ALA A 135 15.89 -13.37 -2.33
C ALA A 135 16.43 -12.40 -1.25
N MET A 136 15.54 -11.58 -0.66
CA MET A 136 15.86 -10.70 0.48
C MET A 136 15.80 -11.39 1.86
N GLY A 137 15.44 -12.68 1.91
CA GLY A 137 15.38 -13.48 3.14
C GLY A 137 14.04 -13.43 3.88
N ALA A 138 12.99 -12.87 3.27
CA ALA A 138 11.63 -12.88 3.78
C ALA A 138 10.81 -14.05 3.18
N GLU A 139 9.62 -14.31 3.73
CA GLU A 139 8.64 -15.16 3.06
C GLU A 139 8.01 -14.39 1.90
N GLY A 140 7.81 -15.07 0.77
CA GLY A 140 7.19 -14.50 -0.43
C GLY A 140 6.02 -15.36 -0.88
N VAL A 141 4.84 -14.76 -0.97
CA VAL A 141 3.61 -15.42 -1.41
C VAL A 141 2.96 -14.59 -2.50
N ARG A 142 2.69 -15.24 -3.63
CA ARG A 142 1.91 -14.66 -4.72
C ARG A 142 0.48 -15.18 -4.68
N VAL A 143 -0.48 -14.29 -4.85
CA VAL A 143 -1.92 -14.54 -4.80
C VAL A 143 -2.54 -14.08 -6.12
N ASP A 144 -2.92 -15.04 -6.95
CA ASP A 144 -3.57 -14.79 -8.24
C ASP A 144 -5.11 -14.94 -8.20
N GLN A 145 -5.66 -15.60 -7.17
CA GLN A 145 -7.10 -15.84 -7.00
C GLN A 145 -7.68 -15.09 -5.81
N LEU A 146 -8.95 -14.67 -5.91
CA LEU A 146 -9.59 -13.82 -4.90
C LEU A 146 -9.81 -14.57 -3.58
N GLU A 147 -10.20 -15.84 -3.66
CA GLU A 147 -10.45 -16.73 -2.53
C GLU A 147 -9.23 -16.96 -1.64
N ASP A 148 -8.02 -16.80 -2.21
CA ASP A 148 -6.76 -17.02 -1.51
C ASP A 148 -6.27 -15.78 -0.74
N VAL A 149 -6.85 -14.59 -1.00
CA VAL A 149 -6.44 -13.33 -0.35
C VAL A 149 -6.57 -13.39 1.17
N GLY A 150 -7.74 -13.80 1.66
CA GLY A 150 -8.02 -13.88 3.10
C GLY A 150 -7.16 -14.94 3.80
N PRO A 151 -7.12 -16.20 3.31
CA PRO A 151 -6.21 -17.23 3.82
C PRO A 151 -4.74 -16.81 3.85
N ALA A 152 -4.23 -16.19 2.78
CA ALA A 152 -2.85 -15.73 2.70
C ALA A 152 -2.53 -14.66 3.76
N LEU A 153 -3.44 -13.68 3.97
CA LEU A 153 -3.26 -12.68 5.02
C LEU A 153 -3.20 -13.31 6.42
N ARG A 154 -4.12 -14.24 6.72
CA ARG A 154 -4.14 -14.90 8.03
C ARG A 154 -2.86 -15.69 8.29
N ALA A 155 -2.40 -16.46 7.29
CA ALA A 155 -1.15 -17.22 7.40
C ALA A 155 0.07 -16.29 7.58
N ALA A 156 0.14 -15.20 6.83
CA ALA A 156 1.23 -14.23 6.96
C ALA A 156 1.25 -13.53 8.33
N ILE A 157 0.08 -13.23 8.89
CA ILE A 157 -0.04 -12.64 10.23
C ILE A 157 0.31 -13.64 11.31
N ASP A 158 -0.11 -14.90 11.17
CA ASP A 158 0.26 -15.98 12.09
C ASP A 158 1.78 -16.14 12.14
N ALA A 159 2.43 -16.27 10.97
CA ALA A 159 3.89 -16.33 10.86
C ALA A 159 4.58 -15.07 11.40
N GLN A 160 3.99 -13.88 11.20
CA GLN A 160 4.49 -12.63 11.76
C GLN A 160 4.50 -12.64 13.29
N MET A 161 3.39 -13.09 13.90
CA MET A 161 3.16 -12.97 15.34
C MET A 161 3.76 -14.13 16.14
N ASN A 162 3.82 -15.33 15.55
CA ASN A 162 4.21 -16.55 16.25
C ASN A 162 5.61 -17.03 15.85
N ASP A 163 6.04 -16.79 14.61
CA ASP A 163 7.32 -17.29 14.08
C ASP A 163 8.36 -16.20 13.82
N GLY A 164 8.00 -14.92 14.01
CA GLY A 164 8.90 -13.79 13.76
C GLY A 164 9.24 -13.59 12.28
N LYS A 165 8.36 -14.01 11.38
CA LYS A 165 8.59 -13.96 9.93
C LYS A 165 8.08 -12.68 9.29
N THR A 166 8.94 -12.04 8.49
CA THR A 166 8.50 -10.99 7.54
C THR A 166 7.94 -11.66 6.29
N THR A 167 6.76 -11.23 5.83
CA THR A 167 6.11 -11.80 4.65
C THR A 167 5.73 -10.72 3.65
N VAL A 168 6.02 -10.93 2.37
CA VAL A 168 5.50 -10.13 1.25
C VAL A 168 4.41 -10.91 0.53
N LEU A 169 3.19 -10.38 0.55
CA LEU A 169 2.03 -10.86 -0.18
C LEU A 169 1.87 -10.04 -1.45
N GLU A 170 2.22 -10.63 -2.59
CA GLU A 170 1.98 -10.05 -3.91
C GLU A 170 0.59 -10.47 -4.38
N ILE A 171 -0.34 -9.51 -4.46
CA ILE A 171 -1.71 -9.77 -4.86
C ILE A 171 -1.93 -9.21 -6.27
N MET A 172 -2.20 -10.10 -7.21
CA MET A 172 -2.48 -9.71 -8.57
C MET A 172 -3.83 -9.01 -8.66
N CYS A 173 -3.82 -7.82 -9.24
CA CYS A 173 -4.98 -6.94 -9.35
C CYS A 173 -5.33 -6.66 -10.80
N THR A 174 -6.61 -6.36 -11.05
CA THR A 174 -7.07 -5.89 -12.35
C THR A 174 -6.50 -4.50 -12.65
N LYS A 175 -6.56 -4.13 -13.92
CA LYS A 175 -6.10 -2.83 -14.42
C LYS A 175 -7.12 -1.70 -14.29
N GLU A 176 -8.16 -1.90 -13.47
CA GLU A 176 -9.24 -0.94 -13.31
C GLU A 176 -8.74 0.34 -12.61
N LEU A 177 -9.09 1.49 -13.18
CA LEU A 177 -8.71 2.79 -12.64
C LEU A 177 -9.81 3.30 -11.70
N GLY A 178 -9.48 3.40 -10.41
CA GLY A 178 -10.35 4.07 -9.44
C GLY A 178 -10.51 5.56 -9.74
N ASP A 179 -11.61 6.14 -9.26
CA ASP A 179 -11.83 7.58 -9.34
C ASP A 179 -10.82 8.33 -8.47
N PRO A 180 -10.28 9.49 -8.93
CA PRO A 180 -9.33 10.24 -8.14
C PRO A 180 -10.03 10.86 -6.93
N PHE A 181 -9.32 10.91 -5.81
CA PHE A 181 -9.84 11.48 -4.57
C PHE A 181 -10.14 13.00 -4.70
N ARG A 182 -9.43 13.70 -5.59
CA ARG A 182 -9.60 15.13 -5.87
C ARG A 182 -9.83 15.36 -7.36
N LYS A 183 -11.09 15.40 -7.78
CA LYS A 183 -11.47 15.74 -9.18
C LYS A 183 -11.16 17.19 -9.54
N ASP A 184 -10.91 18.04 -8.53
CA ASP A 184 -10.52 19.43 -8.63
C ASP A 184 -9.00 19.63 -8.48
N ALA A 185 -8.18 18.57 -8.54
CA ALA A 185 -6.73 18.66 -8.29
C ALA A 185 -6.01 19.69 -9.18
N LEU A 186 -6.47 19.88 -10.42
CA LEU A 186 -5.93 20.88 -11.35
C LEU A 186 -6.79 22.15 -11.46
N SER A 187 -7.86 22.25 -10.68
CA SER A 187 -8.66 23.47 -10.62
C SER A 187 -7.87 24.57 -9.93
N ARG A 188 -7.97 25.80 -10.45
CA ARG A 188 -7.41 26.96 -9.77
C ARG A 188 -8.08 27.11 -8.39
N PRO A 189 -7.31 27.20 -7.30
CA PRO A 189 -7.90 27.34 -5.98
C PRO A 189 -8.61 28.69 -5.85
N VAL A 190 -9.84 28.66 -5.32
CA VAL A 190 -10.61 29.88 -5.04
C VAL A 190 -10.20 30.42 -3.67
N ARG A 191 -9.69 31.66 -3.63
CA ARG A 191 -9.30 32.33 -2.38
C ARG A 191 -10.47 33.16 -1.87
N ASN A 192 -11.02 32.76 -0.73
CA ASN A 192 -12.14 33.46 -0.10
C ASN A 192 -11.68 34.55 0.89
N LEU A 193 -10.39 34.61 1.21
CA LEU A 193 -9.83 35.56 2.18
C LEU A 193 -8.80 36.45 1.48
N GLU A 194 -8.96 37.76 1.62
CA GLU A 194 -8.13 38.79 0.96
C GLU A 194 -6.63 38.61 1.25
N LYS A 195 -6.27 38.20 2.48
CA LYS A 195 -4.87 37.91 2.87
C LYS A 195 -4.19 36.77 2.11
N PHE A 196 -4.94 35.99 1.33
CA PHE A 196 -4.41 34.87 0.55
C PHE A 196 -4.48 35.08 -0.96
N THR A 197 -4.82 36.30 -1.42
CA THR A 197 -5.00 36.62 -2.84
C THR A 197 -3.71 36.47 -3.66
N ASP A 198 -2.55 36.71 -3.04
CA ASP A 198 -1.25 36.72 -3.73
C ASP A 198 -0.53 35.36 -3.76
N TYR A 199 -1.04 34.35 -3.05
CA TYR A 199 -0.45 33.01 -3.03
C TYR A 199 -1.01 32.19 -4.20
N VAL A 200 -0.33 32.30 -5.34
CA VAL A 200 -0.53 31.51 -6.58
C VAL A 200 0.35 30.27 -6.54
#